data_AF-A0A9W9T8C5-F1
#
_entry.id   AF-A0A9W9T8C5-F1
#
_cell.length_a   1.000
_cell.length_b   1.000
_cell.length_c   1.000
_cell.angle_alpha   90.00
_cell.angle_beta   90.00
_cell.angle_gamma   90.00
#
_symmetry.space_group_name_H-M   'P 1'
#
loop_
_entity.id
_entity.type
_entity.pdbx_description
1 polymer ?
#
loop_
_entity_poly.entity_id
_entity_poly.type
_entity_poly.pdbx_seq_one_letter_code
_entity_poly.pdbx_strand_id
1 'polypeptide(L)'
;MDHVNERQRPQAHGSTQLGNFEKLPLEIRLLIWECLFYDIHTAPRVLSILRCNRYLYQEISDHLYKGMRHEIRISGADDSLKWLYVRLFSNRMSVKWRGLKNIKAVRKHLQNFPHERIEGKEIFLNVILSHKDPDQIIQLREKADRFVDILKAAPVTPTVRVSVLEGKPPKTINYTKE
;
A
#
# COMPACT_ATOMS: atom_id res chain seq x y z
N MET A 1 -42.72 50.80 2.09
CA MET A 1 -41.33 51.27 2.22
C MET A 1 -40.92 50.97 3.65
N ASP A 2 -40.02 50.05 3.98
CA ASP A 2 -39.06 49.29 3.20
C ASP A 2 -38.86 47.90 3.82
N HIS A 3 -39.18 46.87 3.03
CA HIS A 3 -38.69 45.52 3.26
C HIS A 3 -37.25 45.45 2.75
N VAL A 4 -36.26 45.62 3.63
CA VAL A 4 -34.88 45.23 3.30
C VAL A 4 -34.67 43.81 3.80
N ASN A 5 -34.98 42.92 2.88
CA ASN A 5 -34.67 41.51 2.83
C ASN A 5 -33.15 41.34 2.99
N GLU A 6 -32.68 41.09 4.22
CA GLU A 6 -31.32 40.63 4.46
C GLU A 6 -31.17 39.25 3.83
N ARG A 7 -30.64 39.28 2.61
CA ARG A 7 -30.32 38.12 1.79
C ARG A 7 -29.59 37.10 2.65
N GLN A 8 -30.26 35.97 2.89
CA GLN A 8 -29.62 34.70 3.16
C GLN A 8 -28.47 34.55 2.17
N ARG A 9 -27.23 34.68 2.66
CA ARG A 9 -26.07 34.27 1.90
C ARG A 9 -26.29 32.79 1.57
N PRO A 10 -26.18 32.37 0.30
CA PRO A 10 -26.23 30.96 -0.01
C PRO A 10 -25.14 30.28 0.82
N GLN A 11 -25.53 29.35 1.68
CA GLN A 11 -24.59 28.45 2.34
C GLN A 11 -23.78 27.80 1.23
N ALA A 12 -22.50 28.15 1.16
CA ALA A 12 -21.58 27.48 0.28
C ALA A 12 -21.54 26.01 0.71
N HIS A 13 -22.17 25.14 -0.08
CA HIS A 13 -21.97 23.71 0.00
C HIS A 13 -20.49 23.42 -0.23
N GLY A 14 -19.79 23.04 0.85
CA GLY A 14 -18.38 22.67 0.83
C GLY A 14 -17.60 23.22 2.02
N SER A 15 -18.05 22.96 3.25
CA SER A 15 -17.26 23.28 4.44
C SER A 15 -15.93 22.51 4.38
N THR A 16 -14.86 23.24 4.09
CA THR A 16 -13.44 22.89 4.22
C THR A 16 -13.15 21.82 5.28
N GLN A 17 -12.84 20.60 4.82
CA GLN A 17 -12.92 19.37 5.61
C GLN A 17 -11.60 19.02 6.34
N LEU A 18 -10.61 19.92 6.24
CA LEU A 18 -9.35 19.89 6.99
C LEU A 18 -9.32 20.86 8.19
N GLY A 19 -10.43 21.56 8.46
CA GLY A 19 -10.54 22.51 9.57
C GLY A 19 -9.55 23.68 9.42
N ASN A 20 -8.91 24.07 10.53
CA ASN A 20 -7.92 25.16 10.49
C ASN A 20 -6.67 24.83 9.66
N PHE A 21 -6.38 23.55 9.41
CA PHE A 21 -5.24 23.17 8.57
C PHE A 21 -5.45 23.64 7.14
N GLU A 22 -6.69 23.68 6.65
CA GLU A 22 -7.02 24.16 5.29
C GLU A 22 -6.73 25.65 5.07
N LYS A 23 -6.56 26.42 6.15
CA LYS A 23 -6.20 27.84 6.06
C LYS A 23 -4.75 28.03 5.61
N LEU A 24 -3.92 26.99 5.64
CA LEU A 24 -2.55 27.04 5.15
C LEU A 24 -2.53 26.85 3.62
N PRO A 25 -1.71 27.63 2.89
CA PRO A 25 -1.46 27.38 1.48
C PRO A 25 -1.02 25.94 1.20
N LEU A 26 -1.38 25.40 0.05
CA LEU A 26 -1.09 24.01 -0.32
C LEU A 26 0.41 23.71 -0.24
N GLU A 27 1.25 24.64 -0.66
CA GLU A 27 2.70 24.52 -0.68
C GLU A 27 3.25 24.33 0.74
N ILE A 28 2.72 25.09 1.70
CA ILE A 28 3.12 24.99 3.12
C ILE A 28 2.69 23.63 3.69
N ARG A 29 1.50 23.16 3.34
CA ARG A 29 1.01 21.85 3.79
C ARG A 29 1.84 20.71 3.21
N LEU A 30 2.18 20.76 1.93
CA LEU A 30 3.07 19.80 1.28
C LEU A 30 4.47 19.79 1.92
N LEU A 31 5.02 20.95 2.27
CA LEU A 31 6.28 21.06 3.01
C LEU A 31 6.21 20.36 4.38
N ILE A 32 5.14 20.57 5.15
CA ILE A 32 4.91 19.87 6.42
C ILE A 32 4.91 18.36 6.19
N TRP A 33 4.23 17.90 5.13
CA TRP A 33 4.19 16.48 4.79
C TRP A 33 5.55 15.92 4.38
N GLU A 34 6.34 16.64 3.59
CA GLU A 34 7.71 16.23 3.23
C GLU A 34 8.59 16.07 4.48
N CYS A 35 8.51 17.00 5.43
CA CYS A 35 9.20 16.87 6.71
C CYS A 35 8.75 15.63 7.49
N LEU A 36 7.44 15.38 7.57
CA LEU A 36 6.91 14.19 8.24
C LEU A 36 7.31 12.89 7.53
N PHE A 37 7.36 12.90 6.20
CA PHE A 37 7.71 11.72 5.40
C PHE A 37 9.19 11.37 5.47
N TYR A 38 10.06 12.36 5.61
CA TYR A 38 11.47 12.13 5.94
C TYR A 38 11.60 11.30 7.23
N ASP A 39 10.78 11.60 8.23
CA ASP A 39 10.77 10.89 9.52
C ASP A 39 10.03 9.54 9.47
N ILE A 40 9.28 9.21 8.42
CA ILE A 40 8.61 7.90 8.29
C ILE A 40 9.63 6.74 8.30
N HIS A 41 10.85 6.99 7.81
CA HIS A 41 11.92 5.99 7.81
C HIS A 41 12.36 5.58 9.23
N THR A 42 12.25 6.49 10.19
CA THR A 42 12.68 6.31 11.59
C THR A 42 11.48 6.02 12.51
N ALA A 43 10.28 6.47 12.15
CA ALA A 43 9.07 6.32 12.95
C ALA A 43 7.84 5.90 12.10
N PRO A 44 7.57 4.58 11.98
CA PRO A 44 6.40 4.07 11.24
C PRO A 44 5.05 4.57 11.75
N ARG A 45 5.00 5.11 12.98
CA ARG A 45 3.82 5.72 13.60
C ARG A 45 3.38 7.00 12.88
N VAL A 46 4.24 7.66 12.12
CA VAL A 46 3.87 8.85 11.34
C VAL A 46 2.77 8.53 10.33
N LEU A 47 2.71 7.31 9.79
CA LEU A 47 1.60 6.89 8.92
C LEU A 47 0.23 6.82 9.63
N SER A 48 0.18 6.85 10.96
CA SER A 48 -1.09 6.88 11.71
C SER A 48 -1.84 8.20 11.52
N ILE A 49 -1.14 9.31 11.27
CA ILE A 49 -1.78 10.62 11.02
C ILE A 49 -2.68 10.59 9.78
N LEU A 50 -2.31 9.77 8.78
CA LEU A 50 -3.08 9.56 7.56
C LEU A 50 -4.41 8.86 7.84
N ARG A 51 -4.56 8.19 8.99
CA ARG A 51 -5.80 7.55 9.41
C ARG A 51 -6.69 8.48 10.25
N CYS A 52 -6.19 9.62 10.69
CA CYS A 52 -6.94 10.54 11.54
C CYS A 52 -8.02 11.31 10.77
N ASN A 53 -7.82 11.56 9.48
CA ASN A 53 -8.78 12.29 8.65
C ASN A 53 -8.69 11.85 7.18
N ARG A 54 -9.84 11.50 6.57
CA ARG A 54 -9.92 11.15 5.13
C ARG A 54 -9.45 12.29 4.22
N TYR A 55 -9.65 13.52 4.67
CA TYR A 55 -9.04 14.80 4.30
C TYR A 55 -7.57 14.70 3.96
N LEU A 56 -6.84 14.46 5.03
CA LEU A 56 -5.38 14.45 5.02
C LEU A 56 -4.90 13.33 4.13
N TYR A 57 -5.55 12.15 4.21
CA TYR A 57 -5.23 11.04 3.31
C TYR A 57 -5.42 11.41 1.85
N GLN A 58 -6.57 11.97 1.46
CA GLN A 58 -6.85 12.31 0.06
C GLN A 58 -5.86 13.34 -0.49
N GLU A 59 -5.51 14.35 0.30
CA GLU A 59 -4.54 15.37 -0.08
C GLU A 59 -3.15 14.80 -0.34
N ILE A 60 -2.67 13.93 0.55
CA ILE A 60 -1.26 13.52 0.51
C ILE A 60 -1.02 12.15 -0.10
N SER A 61 -2.04 11.32 -0.27
CA SER A 61 -1.84 9.95 -0.74
C SER A 61 -1.22 9.86 -2.13
N ASP A 62 -1.58 10.74 -3.07
CA ASP A 62 -0.93 10.74 -4.39
C ASP A 62 0.55 11.07 -4.30
N HIS A 63 0.91 12.04 -3.45
CA HIS A 63 2.29 12.40 -3.21
C HIS A 63 3.06 11.28 -2.47
N LEU A 64 2.42 10.65 -1.49
CA LEU A 64 2.97 9.54 -0.71
C LEU A 64 3.26 8.32 -1.59
N TYR A 65 2.31 7.91 -2.43
CA TYR A 65 2.44 6.71 -3.26
C TYR A 65 3.19 6.97 -4.57
N LYS A 66 3.51 8.22 -4.89
CA LYS A 66 4.30 8.59 -6.08
C LYS A 66 5.66 7.89 -6.07
N GLY A 67 5.95 7.17 -7.15
CA GLY A 67 7.21 6.41 -7.29
C GLY A 67 7.31 5.18 -6.37
N MET A 68 6.22 4.79 -5.69
CA MET A 68 6.16 3.54 -4.95
C MET A 68 5.70 2.40 -5.83
N ARG A 69 6.25 1.21 -5.58
CA ARG A 69 5.90 -0.05 -6.24
C ARG A 69 5.34 -1.03 -5.22
N HIS A 70 4.28 -1.74 -5.59
CA HIS A 70 3.76 -2.83 -4.80
C HIS A 70 4.46 -4.12 -5.20
N GLU A 71 5.26 -4.67 -4.30
CA GLU A 71 5.92 -5.94 -4.54
C GLU A 71 5.28 -7.05 -3.72
N ILE A 72 5.09 -8.17 -4.39
CA ILE A 72 4.61 -9.42 -3.85
C ILE A 72 5.70 -10.47 -4.06
N ARG A 73 5.82 -11.38 -3.09
CA ARG A 73 6.74 -12.49 -3.17
C ARG A 73 6.04 -13.77 -2.77
N ILE A 74 6.21 -14.78 -3.61
CA ILE A 74 5.75 -16.15 -3.36
C ILE A 74 6.99 -17.05 -3.32
N SER A 75 7.05 -17.91 -2.32
CA SER A 75 8.14 -18.88 -2.12
C SER A 75 7.64 -20.29 -2.42
N GLY A 76 8.44 -21.05 -3.16
CA GLY A 76 8.20 -22.49 -3.39
C GLY A 76 8.26 -23.32 -2.10
N ALA A 77 9.10 -22.93 -1.13
CA ALA A 77 9.27 -23.67 0.12
C ALA A 77 8.00 -23.69 1.01
N ASP A 78 7.75 -24.81 1.67
CA ASP A 78 6.58 -25.07 2.51
C ASP A 78 6.77 -24.63 3.99
N ASP A 79 8.01 -24.36 4.40
CA ASP A 79 8.40 -24.14 5.81
C ASP A 79 7.89 -22.84 6.45
N SER A 80 7.00 -22.08 5.80
CA SER A 80 6.53 -20.83 6.35
C SER A 80 5.02 -20.78 6.55
N LEU A 81 4.61 -20.47 7.79
CA LEU A 81 3.24 -20.10 8.20
C LEU A 81 2.65 -18.91 7.41
N LYS A 82 3.38 -18.35 6.45
CA LYS A 82 3.03 -17.17 5.66
C LYS A 82 3.22 -17.50 4.19
N TRP A 83 2.11 -17.63 3.48
CA TRP A 83 2.11 -18.10 2.10
C TRP A 83 2.55 -17.04 1.08
N LEU A 84 2.44 -15.76 1.42
CA LEU A 84 2.74 -14.64 0.53
C LEU A 84 3.30 -13.46 1.32
N TYR A 85 4.31 -12.80 0.79
CA TYR A 85 4.92 -11.63 1.39
C TYR A 85 4.66 -10.41 0.53
N VAL A 86 4.28 -9.30 1.16
CA VAL A 86 4.06 -8.02 0.49
C VAL A 86 5.01 -6.97 1.03
N ARG A 87 5.42 -6.04 0.19
CA ARG A 87 6.01 -4.78 0.61
C ARG A 87 5.61 -3.65 -0.32
N LEU A 88 5.62 -2.45 0.23
CA LEU A 88 5.62 -1.22 -0.55
C LEU A 88 7.07 -0.77 -0.65
N PHE A 89 7.58 -0.67 -1.86
CA PHE A 89 8.97 -0.33 -2.12
C PHE A 89 9.06 1.02 -2.82
N SER A 90 9.90 1.91 -2.32
CA SER A 90 10.44 3.02 -3.09
C SER A 90 11.90 3.24 -2.72
N ASN A 91 12.63 3.93 -3.59
CA ASN A 91 14.03 4.32 -3.30
C ASN A 91 14.14 5.17 -2.05
N ARG A 92 13.06 5.88 -1.70
CA ARG A 92 12.97 6.67 -0.47
C ARG A 92 12.56 5.79 0.70
N MET A 93 11.57 4.91 0.53
CA MET A 93 10.96 4.11 1.60
C MET A 93 11.04 2.61 1.32
N SER A 94 12.03 1.94 1.91
CA SER A 94 12.10 0.48 1.93
C SER A 94 11.31 -0.09 3.11
N VAL A 95 10.04 -0.40 2.91
CA VAL A 95 9.24 -1.08 3.95
C VAL A 95 9.67 -2.55 4.03
N LYS A 96 9.76 -3.06 5.26
CA LYS A 96 10.05 -4.48 5.53
C LYS A 96 8.98 -5.38 4.92
N TRP A 97 9.38 -6.58 4.49
CA TRP A 97 8.45 -7.61 4.02
C TRP A 97 7.45 -7.98 5.10
N ARG A 98 6.16 -7.82 4.81
CA ARG A 98 5.06 -8.27 5.65
C ARG A 98 4.50 -9.56 5.07
N GLY A 99 4.68 -10.67 5.78
CA GLY A 99 4.06 -11.93 5.37
C GLY A 99 2.58 -12.00 5.78
N LEU A 100 1.76 -12.52 4.89
CA LEU A 100 0.32 -12.70 5.03
C LEU A 100 0.04 -14.18 5.26
N LYS A 101 -0.65 -14.48 6.37
CA LYS A 101 -0.79 -15.85 6.89
C LYS A 101 -1.81 -16.71 6.14
N ASN A 102 -2.85 -16.09 5.58
CA ASN A 102 -3.93 -16.84 4.93
C ASN A 102 -4.52 -16.06 3.74
N ILE A 103 -5.37 -16.75 2.98
CA ILE A 103 -5.99 -16.21 1.77
C ILE A 103 -6.89 -14.99 2.06
N LYS A 104 -7.61 -14.99 3.19
CA LYS A 104 -8.45 -13.86 3.61
C LYS A 104 -7.62 -12.60 3.83
N ALA A 105 -6.45 -12.73 4.43
CA ALA A 105 -5.53 -11.62 4.68
C ALA A 105 -4.99 -11.03 3.37
N VAL A 106 -4.68 -11.85 2.38
CA VAL A 106 -4.24 -11.37 1.06
C VAL A 106 -5.37 -10.72 0.30
N ARG A 107 -6.56 -11.34 0.26
CA ARG A 107 -7.73 -10.71 -0.36
C ARG A 107 -8.01 -9.35 0.25
N LYS A 108 -8.04 -9.26 1.60
CA LYS A 108 -8.22 -7.99 2.32
C LYS A 108 -7.12 -6.99 2.01
N HIS A 109 -5.86 -7.43 1.93
CA HIS A 109 -4.74 -6.55 1.56
C HIS A 109 -4.93 -6.00 0.16
N LEU A 110 -5.16 -6.85 -0.84
CA LEU A 110 -5.32 -6.45 -2.23
C LEU A 110 -6.54 -5.55 -2.44
N GLN A 111 -7.67 -5.82 -1.78
CA GLN A 111 -8.88 -5.00 -1.89
C GLN A 111 -8.70 -3.59 -1.29
N ASN A 112 -7.93 -3.47 -0.21
CA ASN A 112 -7.73 -2.17 0.46
C ASN A 112 -6.48 -1.43 -0.03
N PHE A 113 -5.69 -2.03 -0.93
CA PHE A 113 -4.46 -1.43 -1.41
C PHE A 113 -4.78 -0.37 -2.49
N PRO A 114 -4.17 0.83 -2.44
CA PRO A 114 -4.46 1.92 -3.38
C PRO A 114 -3.73 1.71 -4.72
N HIS A 115 -4.13 0.70 -5.49
CA HIS A 115 -3.50 0.33 -6.77
C HIS A 115 -3.46 1.47 -7.79
N GLU A 116 -4.48 2.34 -7.78
CA GLU A 116 -4.57 3.47 -8.71
C GLU A 116 -3.54 4.58 -8.44
N ARG A 117 -2.94 4.61 -7.24
CA ARG A 117 -2.05 5.69 -6.80
C ARG A 117 -0.56 5.35 -6.88
N ILE A 118 -0.22 4.08 -7.10
CA ILE A 118 1.17 3.64 -7.22
C ILE A 118 1.70 3.83 -8.64
N GLU A 119 3.02 3.95 -8.77
CA GLU A 119 3.66 4.11 -10.08
C GLU A 119 3.42 2.89 -10.97
N GLY A 120 3.03 3.14 -12.22
CA GLY A 120 2.76 2.10 -13.21
C GLY A 120 1.47 1.31 -12.97
N LYS A 121 0.78 1.48 -11.82
CA LYS A 121 -0.44 0.71 -11.44
C LYS A 121 -0.22 -0.82 -11.52
N GLU A 122 1.00 -1.23 -11.21
CA GLU A 122 1.47 -2.60 -11.39
C GLU A 122 1.83 -3.27 -10.06
N ILE A 123 1.54 -4.56 -9.98
CA ILE A 123 2.04 -5.43 -8.93
C ILE A 123 3.24 -6.21 -9.48
N PHE A 124 4.36 -6.13 -8.77
CA PHE A 124 5.57 -6.88 -9.09
C PHE A 124 5.58 -8.19 -8.29
N LEU A 125 5.27 -9.29 -8.96
CA LEU A 125 5.31 -10.63 -8.39
C LEU A 125 6.71 -11.24 -8.57
N ASN A 126 7.41 -11.39 -7.46
CA ASN A 126 8.71 -12.05 -7.38
C ASN A 126 8.52 -13.51 -6.94
N VAL A 127 8.86 -14.44 -7.81
CA VAL A 127 8.82 -15.87 -7.56
C VAL A 127 10.22 -16.33 -7.15
N ILE A 128 10.33 -16.97 -5.99
CA ILE A 128 11.59 -17.57 -5.53
C ILE A 128 11.54 -19.07 -5.75
N LEU A 129 12.46 -19.56 -6.59
CA LEU A 129 12.67 -20.98 -6.83
C LEU A 129 13.96 -21.44 -6.16
N SER A 130 13.91 -22.63 -5.55
CA SER A 130 15.11 -23.41 -5.26
C SER A 130 15.20 -24.51 -6.33
N HIS A 131 16.22 -24.46 -7.18
CA HIS A 131 16.38 -25.36 -8.35
C HIS A 131 16.60 -26.84 -8.00
N LYS A 132 16.43 -27.25 -6.74
CA LYS A 132 16.84 -28.56 -6.24
C LYS A 132 15.68 -29.51 -5.97
N ASP A 133 14.44 -29.04 -6.03
CA ASP A 133 13.29 -29.81 -5.56
C ASP A 133 12.07 -29.67 -6.50
N PRO A 134 11.67 -30.74 -7.22
CA PRO A 134 10.50 -30.73 -8.09
C PRO A 134 9.18 -30.49 -7.32
N ASP A 135 9.11 -30.85 -6.03
CA ASP A 135 7.91 -30.63 -5.23
C ASP A 135 7.66 -29.13 -5.01
N GLN A 136 8.72 -28.31 -4.92
CA GLN A 136 8.60 -26.86 -4.83
C GLN A 136 8.00 -26.22 -6.08
N ILE A 137 8.20 -26.82 -7.26
CA ILE A 137 7.60 -26.34 -8.52
C ILE A 137 6.10 -26.58 -8.49
N ILE A 138 5.67 -27.76 -8.04
CA ILE A 138 4.24 -28.10 -7.89
C ILE A 138 3.59 -27.16 -6.87
N GLN A 139 4.19 -27.00 -5.69
CA GLN A 139 3.67 -26.09 -4.65
C GLN A 139 3.61 -24.64 -5.13
N LEU A 140 4.62 -24.18 -5.86
CA LEU A 140 4.61 -22.84 -6.43
C LEU A 140 3.46 -22.67 -7.43
N ARG A 141 3.24 -23.66 -8.30
CA ARG A 141 2.13 -23.63 -9.25
C ARG A 141 0.80 -23.49 -8.53
N GLU A 142 0.56 -24.29 -7.50
CA GLU A 142 -0.66 -24.18 -6.69
C GLU A 142 -0.80 -22.80 -6.02
N LYS A 143 0.30 -22.25 -5.46
CA LYS A 143 0.31 -20.92 -4.85
C LYS A 143 0.03 -19.82 -5.89
N ALA A 144 0.55 -19.97 -7.11
CA ALA A 144 0.32 -19.06 -8.22
C ALA A 144 -1.14 -19.11 -8.70
N ASP A 145 -1.70 -20.30 -8.87
CA ASP A 145 -3.10 -20.50 -9.27
C ASP A 145 -4.05 -19.85 -8.23
N ARG A 146 -3.81 -20.10 -6.93
CA ARG A 146 -4.55 -19.45 -5.85
C ARG A 146 -4.40 -17.93 -5.87
N PHE A 147 -3.22 -17.41 -6.18
CA PHE A 147 -2.99 -15.97 -6.28
C PHE A 147 -3.77 -15.37 -7.46
N VAL A 148 -3.78 -16.03 -8.62
CA VAL A 148 -4.57 -15.64 -9.79
C VAL A 148 -6.07 -15.60 -9.47
N ASP A 149 -6.58 -16.59 -8.73
CA ASP A 149 -8.00 -16.59 -8.32
C ASP A 149 -8.36 -15.41 -7.43
N ILE A 150 -7.46 -14.99 -6.55
CA ILE A 150 -7.68 -13.80 -5.71
C ILE A 150 -7.68 -12.53 -6.56
N LEU A 151 -6.78 -12.42 -7.54
CA LEU A 151 -6.72 -11.28 -8.44
C LEU A 151 -7.98 -11.16 -9.30
N LYS A 152 -8.50 -12.29 -9.81
CA LYS A 152 -9.76 -12.35 -10.55
C LYS A 152 -10.95 -11.92 -9.70
N ALA A 153 -10.92 -12.21 -8.40
CA ALA A 153 -11.95 -11.82 -7.44
C ALA A 153 -11.79 -10.38 -6.89
N ALA A 154 -10.72 -9.67 -7.27
CA ALA A 154 -10.50 -8.30 -6.83
C ALA A 154 -11.37 -7.32 -7.65
N PRO A 155 -11.92 -6.27 -7.01
CA PRO A 155 -12.78 -5.30 -7.69
C PRO A 155 -12.04 -4.46 -8.75
N VAL A 156 -10.72 -4.37 -8.64
CA VAL A 156 -9.83 -3.79 -9.66
C VAL A 156 -8.85 -4.89 -10.01
N THR A 157 -8.72 -5.21 -11.31
CA THR A 157 -7.74 -6.18 -11.79
C THR A 157 -6.40 -5.45 -12.01
N PRO A 158 -5.41 -5.62 -11.13
CA PRO A 158 -4.13 -4.96 -11.30
C PRO A 158 -3.33 -5.65 -12.41
N THR A 159 -2.52 -4.87 -13.12
CA THR A 159 -1.51 -5.44 -14.03
C THR A 159 -0.42 -6.10 -13.19
N VAL A 160 -0.07 -7.35 -13.50
CA VAL A 160 0.97 -8.09 -12.75
C VAL A 160 2.19 -8.31 -13.63
N ARG A 161 3.36 -7.87 -13.15
CA ARG A 161 4.66 -8.18 -13.73
C ARG A 161 5.33 -9.29 -12.93
N VAL A 162 5.72 -10.36 -13.61
CA VAL A 162 6.32 -11.53 -12.97
C VAL A 162 7.82 -11.53 -13.21
N SER A 163 8.58 -11.72 -12.14
CA SER A 163 10.02 -11.97 -12.16
C SER A 163 10.33 -13.28 -11.43
N VAL A 164 11.18 -14.10 -12.02
CA VAL A 164 11.72 -15.29 -11.37
C VAL A 164 13.09 -14.93 -10.80
N LEU A 165 13.24 -15.07 -9.48
CA LEU A 165 14.48 -14.79 -8.78
C LEU A 165 15.13 -16.12 -8.37
N GLU A 166 16.37 -16.34 -8.84
CA GLU A 166 17.24 -17.39 -8.33
C GLU A 166 17.89 -16.89 -7.04
N GLY A 167 17.55 -17.45 -5.87
CA GLY A 167 18.18 -16.98 -4.63
C GLY A 167 17.67 -17.59 -3.33
N LYS A 168 18.58 -17.70 -2.35
CA LYS A 168 18.24 -18.11 -0.97
C LYS A 168 17.26 -17.10 -0.35
N PRO A 169 16.29 -17.55 0.47
CA PRO A 169 15.38 -16.64 1.18
C PRO A 169 16.17 -15.61 2.01
N PRO A 170 15.66 -14.38 2.18
CA PRO A 170 16.39 -13.32 2.87
C PRO A 170 16.75 -13.74 4.31
N LYS A 171 18.05 -13.76 4.61
CA LYS A 171 18.60 -13.90 5.97
C LYS A 171 18.35 -12.61 6.77
N THR A 172 17.12 -12.34 7.17
CA THR A 172 16.76 -11.51 8.35
C THR A 172 15.25 -11.42 8.46
N ILE A 173 14.65 -12.41 9.12
CA ILE A 173 13.34 -12.25 9.75
C ILE A 173 13.65 -12.03 11.24
N ASN A 174 13.80 -10.76 11.64
CA ASN A 174 13.83 -10.45 13.06
C ASN A 174 12.39 -10.55 13.57
N TYR A 175 12.14 -11.62 14.32
CA TYR A 175 10.92 -11.81 15.10
C TYR A 175 10.80 -10.64 16.08
N THR A 176 9.83 -9.77 15.86
CA THR A 176 9.24 -9.05 16.99
C THR A 176 8.14 -9.96 17.50
N LYS A 177 8.39 -10.62 18.63
CA LYS A 177 7.32 -11.20 19.44
C LYS A 177 6.46 -10.01 19.91
N GLU A 178 5.17 -10.07 19.63
CA GLU A 178 4.18 -9.28 20.37
C GLU A 178 4.14 -9.77 21.82
#